data_AF-A0A4W5Q321-F1
#
_entry.id   AF-A0A4W5Q321-F1
#
_cell.length_a   1.000
_cell.length_b   1.000
_cell.length_c   1.000
_cell.angle_alpha   90.00
_cell.angle_beta   90.00
_cell.angle_gamma   90.00
#
_symmetry.space_group_name_H-M   'P 1'
#
loop_
_entity.id
_entity.type
_entity.pdbx_description
1 polymer ?
#
loop_
_entity_poly.entity_id
_entity_poly.type
_entity_poly.pdbx_seq_one_letter_code
_entity_poly.pdbx_strand_id
1 'polypeptide(L)'
;MLKDTEKYRWLFPEEVQQQNEDVGQMDQYLVYGDDYQDIREAVAKAVLEDSVQEIEDTCQRCTAPPRRRTLYVLLAIFREVTSLYRAANTGLHPAPKQCQALEDFIEGSRYLNRKEVRDFAKELVHNRMGGLSVLADRSSVEHTLIELAVHMAAVLLTGTEGLLTPLQQLGLSPNNMLSAFLPTMPEDMLSVAQRLITANKVDYGLSWYSCPNGHPCVVDKCGRPTHKAKCLECRAEIGGENHVPLTGFQKMELQQGDLTRTGHILGDPQRRDNPDTLDTKNMSLTPFILVRLLTHLAMLRGASEQPKSIQQIIQPPVQDACEFLICHLLKDMDQLTKALGKGTDDTVTTVHLIVRSILEPPPTNQWPAGFDPQLSTKEARNTWETTVATDIITPQLKVNPFGEYFQLASTAQRD
;
A
#
# COMPACT_ATOMS: atom_id res chain seq x y z
N MET A 1 15.88 -20.38 -7.17
CA MET A 1 16.90 -19.35 -6.87
C MET A 1 18.10 -19.50 -7.81
N LEU A 2 19.03 -18.55 -7.85
CA LEU A 2 20.23 -18.63 -8.72
C LEU A 2 21.05 -19.91 -8.47
N LYS A 3 21.12 -20.40 -7.22
CA LYS A 3 21.85 -21.63 -6.84
C LYS A 3 21.32 -22.93 -7.50
N ASP A 4 20.03 -22.98 -7.87
CA ASP A 4 19.38 -24.15 -8.49
C ASP A 4 19.51 -24.12 -10.02
N THR A 5 19.98 -23.00 -10.55
CA THR A 5 20.30 -22.88 -11.97
C THR A 5 21.73 -23.37 -12.13
N GLU A 6 21.94 -24.46 -12.85
CA GLU A 6 23.26 -25.06 -13.12
C GLU A 6 24.30 -24.02 -13.57
N LYS A 7 23.82 -22.99 -14.30
CA LYS A 7 24.59 -21.83 -14.79
C LYS A 7 25.21 -20.94 -13.70
N TYR A 8 24.61 -20.85 -12.52
CA TYR A 8 25.01 -19.91 -11.45
C TYR A 8 25.44 -20.60 -10.15
N ARG A 9 25.41 -21.94 -10.11
CA ARG A 9 25.81 -22.75 -8.96
C ARG A 9 27.25 -22.46 -8.49
N TRP A 10 28.15 -22.10 -9.42
CA TRP A 10 29.55 -21.75 -9.14
C TRP A 10 29.74 -20.48 -8.29
N LEU A 11 28.72 -19.63 -8.14
CA LEU A 11 28.79 -18.42 -7.31
C LEU A 11 28.80 -18.74 -5.81
N PHE A 12 28.48 -19.98 -5.42
CA PHE A 12 28.33 -20.40 -4.02
C PHE A 12 29.46 -21.36 -3.62
N PRO A 13 30.05 -21.21 -2.40
CA PRO A 13 30.99 -22.20 -1.85
C PRO A 13 30.38 -23.60 -1.78
N GLU A 14 31.20 -24.64 -1.87
CA GLU A 14 30.74 -26.04 -1.87
C GLU A 14 29.92 -26.38 -0.61
N GLU A 15 30.24 -25.77 0.52
CA GLU A 15 29.55 -25.95 1.80
C GLU A 15 28.12 -25.42 1.76
N VAL A 16 27.88 -24.32 1.03
CA VAL A 16 26.53 -23.71 0.86
C VAL A 16 25.71 -24.48 -0.18
N GLN A 17 26.37 -25.12 -1.15
CA GLN A 17 25.70 -25.97 -2.14
C GLN A 17 25.16 -27.28 -1.54
N GLN A 18 25.62 -27.67 -0.35
CA GLN A 18 25.21 -28.89 0.37
C GLN A 18 24.10 -28.65 1.42
N GLN A 19 23.75 -27.39 1.70
CA GLN A 19 22.67 -27.07 2.63
C GLN A 19 21.30 -27.30 1.97
N ASN A 20 20.40 -27.98 2.69
CA ASN A 20 19.02 -28.22 2.24
C ASN A 20 18.32 -26.90 1.87
N GLU A 21 17.53 -26.93 0.81
CA GLU A 21 16.88 -25.77 0.17
C GLU A 21 15.86 -25.04 1.05
N ASP A 22 15.49 -25.61 2.20
CA ASP A 22 14.53 -25.07 3.15
C ASP A 22 15.16 -23.95 4.02
N VAL A 23 15.83 -23.00 3.35
CA VAL A 23 16.26 -21.77 3.99
C VAL A 23 14.99 -20.98 4.28
N GLY A 24 14.49 -21.12 5.50
CA GLY A 24 13.29 -20.43 5.98
C GLY A 24 13.32 -18.96 5.58
N GLN A 25 12.23 -18.48 5.00
CA GLN A 25 12.09 -17.07 4.65
C GLN A 25 12.29 -16.21 5.90
N MET A 26 12.92 -15.05 5.81
CA MET A 26 13.01 -14.15 6.96
C MET A 26 11.59 -13.79 7.44
N ASP A 27 11.32 -13.93 8.74
CA ASP A 27 10.04 -13.55 9.30
C ASP A 27 9.99 -12.04 9.58
N GLN A 28 9.35 -11.29 8.67
CA GLN A 28 9.24 -9.84 8.78
C GLN A 28 8.19 -9.41 9.82
N TYR A 29 7.38 -10.32 10.37
CA TYR A 29 6.45 -10.00 11.45
C TYR A 29 7.13 -9.91 12.82
N LEU A 30 8.40 -10.32 12.91
CA LEU A 30 9.25 -10.03 14.08
C LEU A 30 9.41 -8.54 14.36
N VAL A 31 8.93 -7.65 13.47
CA VAL A 31 8.70 -6.25 13.81
C VAL A 31 7.79 -6.05 15.03
N TYR A 32 7.06 -7.05 15.50
CA TYR A 32 6.26 -6.98 16.73
C TYR A 32 6.98 -7.49 17.99
N GLY A 33 8.18 -8.05 17.85
CA GLY A 33 9.01 -8.54 18.95
C GLY A 33 8.50 -9.82 19.61
N ASP A 34 8.99 -10.06 20.82
CA ASP A 34 8.88 -11.34 21.53
C ASP A 34 7.43 -11.80 21.76
N ASP A 35 6.51 -10.88 22.06
CA ASP A 35 5.09 -11.23 22.24
C ASP A 35 4.47 -11.89 20.98
N TYR A 36 4.87 -11.44 19.79
CA TYR A 36 4.45 -12.08 18.54
C TYR A 36 5.17 -13.41 18.33
N GLN A 37 6.47 -13.45 18.59
CA GLN A 37 7.28 -14.65 18.45
C GLN A 37 6.73 -15.81 19.29
N ASP A 38 6.40 -15.57 20.55
CA ASP A 38 5.83 -16.57 21.46
C ASP A 38 4.54 -17.18 20.89
N ILE A 39 3.65 -16.33 20.36
CA ILE A 39 2.38 -16.78 19.77
C ILE A 39 2.63 -17.54 18.46
N ARG A 40 3.57 -17.09 17.63
CA ARG A 40 3.97 -17.79 16.40
C ARG A 40 4.50 -19.19 16.71
N GLU A 41 5.38 -19.33 17.69
CA GLU A 41 5.93 -20.62 18.13
C GLU A 41 4.82 -21.56 18.65
N ALA A 42 3.85 -21.03 19.40
CA ALA A 42 2.69 -21.81 19.83
C ALA A 42 1.83 -22.29 18.65
N VAL A 43 1.64 -21.48 17.60
CA VAL A 43 0.94 -21.91 16.37
C VAL A 43 1.76 -22.95 15.62
N ALA A 44 3.07 -22.77 15.48
CA ALA A 44 3.96 -23.75 14.83
C ALA A 44 3.87 -25.12 15.52
N LYS A 45 3.91 -25.14 16.86
CA LYS A 45 3.76 -26.37 17.64
C LYS A 45 2.37 -26.98 17.49
N ALA A 46 1.32 -26.16 17.44
CA ALA A 46 -0.04 -26.67 17.19
C ALA A 46 -0.18 -27.37 15.83
N VAL A 47 0.49 -26.87 14.79
CA VAL A 47 0.54 -27.52 13.48
C VAL A 47 1.29 -28.86 13.57
N LEU A 48 2.37 -28.96 14.35
CA LEU A 48 3.14 -30.19 14.50
C LEU A 48 2.45 -31.25 15.38
N GLU A 49 1.78 -30.83 16.46
CA GLU A 49 1.27 -31.72 17.51
C GLU A 49 -0.26 -31.94 17.49
N ASP A 50 -0.97 -31.35 16.52
CA ASP A 50 -2.45 -31.35 16.42
C ASP A 50 -3.15 -30.82 17.70
N SER A 51 -2.51 -29.91 18.45
CA SER A 51 -2.99 -29.40 19.73
C SER A 51 -2.92 -27.88 19.82
N VAL A 52 -4.08 -27.24 20.03
CA VAL A 52 -4.21 -25.76 20.04
C VAL A 52 -4.17 -25.14 21.43
N GLN A 53 -4.07 -25.94 22.50
CA GLN A 53 -4.11 -25.46 23.89
C GLN A 53 -3.00 -24.45 24.19
N GLU A 54 -1.80 -24.68 23.64
CA GLU A 54 -0.65 -23.80 23.86
C GLU A 54 -0.84 -22.41 23.24
N ILE A 55 -1.63 -22.30 22.16
CA ILE A 55 -1.99 -21.00 21.58
C ILE A 55 -2.82 -20.21 22.59
N GLU A 56 -3.81 -20.84 23.23
CA GLU A 56 -4.64 -20.19 24.26
C GLU A 56 -3.83 -19.76 25.48
N ASP A 57 -2.99 -20.68 25.99
CA ASP A 57 -2.16 -20.43 27.17
C ASP A 57 -1.16 -19.29 26.92
N THR A 58 -0.59 -19.24 25.72
CA THR A 58 0.34 -18.17 25.32
C THR A 58 -0.38 -16.84 25.12
N CYS A 59 -1.55 -16.84 24.49
CA CYS A 59 -2.38 -15.64 24.39
C CYS A 59 -2.85 -15.12 25.77
N GLN A 60 -3.01 -16.01 26.76
CA GLN A 60 -3.37 -15.65 28.13
C GLN A 60 -2.22 -15.01 28.88
N ARG A 61 -0.99 -15.50 28.68
CA ARG A 61 0.23 -14.95 29.30
C ARG A 61 0.71 -13.66 28.64
N CYS A 62 0.44 -13.48 27.34
CA CYS A 62 0.83 -12.30 26.59
C CYS A 62 0.24 -11.02 27.19
N THR A 63 1.11 -10.05 27.46
CA THR A 63 0.75 -8.78 28.12
C THR A 63 0.26 -7.72 27.12
N ALA A 64 0.39 -8.00 25.82
CA ALA A 64 -0.03 -7.08 24.77
C ALA A 64 -1.55 -6.78 24.84
N PRO A 65 -1.96 -5.57 24.39
CA PRO A 65 -3.37 -5.20 24.32
C PRO A 65 -4.21 -6.25 23.55
N PRO A 66 -5.52 -6.41 23.86
CA PRO A 66 -6.36 -7.42 23.21
C PRO A 66 -6.30 -7.41 21.68
N ARG A 67 -6.34 -6.23 21.05
CA ARG A 67 -6.25 -6.08 19.59
C ARG A 67 -4.90 -6.53 19.02
N ARG A 68 -3.79 -6.31 19.74
CA ARG A 68 -2.47 -6.82 19.33
C ARG A 68 -2.41 -8.33 19.42
N ARG A 69 -2.98 -8.95 20.47
CA ARG A 69 -3.06 -10.42 20.54
C ARG A 69 -3.84 -11.00 19.38
N THR A 70 -4.98 -10.39 19.01
CA THR A 70 -5.73 -10.75 17.80
C THR A 70 -4.85 -10.65 16.55
N LEU A 71 -4.10 -9.55 16.39
CA LEU A 71 -3.18 -9.35 15.28
C LEU A 71 -2.11 -10.45 15.23
N TYR A 72 -1.45 -10.74 16.36
CA TYR A 72 -0.39 -11.73 16.45
C TYR A 72 -0.88 -13.11 16.04
N VAL A 73 -2.08 -13.52 16.48
CA VAL A 73 -2.70 -14.78 16.06
C VAL A 73 -2.91 -14.82 14.55
N LEU A 74 -3.43 -13.75 13.93
CA LEU A 74 -3.63 -13.72 12.48
C LEU A 74 -2.30 -13.83 11.71
N LEU A 75 -1.28 -13.07 12.12
CA LEU A 75 0.05 -13.10 11.51
C LEU A 75 0.74 -14.45 11.70
N ALA A 76 0.58 -15.07 12.88
CA ALA A 76 1.11 -16.40 13.18
C ALA A 76 0.44 -17.49 12.32
N ILE A 77 -0.88 -17.45 12.15
CA ILE A 77 -1.59 -18.39 11.25
C ILE A 77 -1.09 -18.21 9.82
N PHE A 78 -0.95 -16.98 9.32
CA PHE A 78 -0.39 -16.78 7.98
C PHE A 78 1.00 -17.41 7.85
N ARG A 79 1.85 -17.14 8.84
CA ARG A 79 3.25 -17.51 8.81
C ARG A 79 3.45 -19.03 8.88
N GLU A 80 2.77 -19.69 9.80
CA GLU A 80 2.99 -21.12 10.09
C GLU A 80 2.05 -22.05 9.31
N VAL A 81 0.92 -21.54 8.81
CA VAL A 81 -0.10 -22.35 8.13
C VAL A 81 -0.22 -21.95 6.68
N THR A 82 -0.55 -20.69 6.39
CA THR A 82 -0.82 -20.25 5.01
C THR A 82 0.43 -20.30 4.14
N SER A 83 1.61 -20.02 4.70
CA SER A 83 2.87 -20.02 3.95
C SER A 83 3.28 -21.42 3.49
N LEU A 84 2.80 -22.49 4.13
CA LEU A 84 3.06 -23.88 3.71
C LEU A 84 2.45 -24.20 2.33
N TYR A 85 1.39 -23.50 1.93
CA TYR A 85 0.79 -23.65 0.60
C TYR A 85 1.68 -23.12 -0.54
N ARG A 86 2.78 -22.43 -0.20
CA ARG A 86 3.83 -22.06 -1.18
C ARG A 86 4.53 -23.29 -1.74
N ALA A 87 4.60 -24.39 -0.98
CA ALA A 87 5.25 -25.60 -1.43
C ALA A 87 4.50 -26.22 -2.61
N ALA A 88 5.21 -26.54 -3.69
CA ALA A 88 4.64 -27.29 -4.81
C ALA A 88 4.26 -28.73 -4.40
N ASN A 89 4.93 -29.28 -3.39
CA ASN A 89 4.58 -30.56 -2.81
C ASN A 89 3.36 -30.41 -1.88
N THR A 90 2.20 -30.89 -2.33
CA THR A 90 0.95 -30.85 -1.56
C THR A 90 1.01 -31.66 -0.26
N GLY A 91 1.98 -32.58 -0.11
CA GLY A 91 2.21 -33.30 1.14
C GLY A 91 2.78 -32.42 2.26
N LEU A 92 3.30 -31.24 1.93
CA LEU A 92 3.73 -30.23 2.91
C LEU A 92 2.61 -29.24 3.26
N HIS A 93 1.44 -29.34 2.62
CA HIS A 93 0.29 -28.52 2.98
C HIS A 93 -0.32 -28.99 4.30
N PRO A 94 -0.98 -28.10 5.05
CA PRO A 94 -1.66 -28.48 6.28
C PRO A 94 -2.65 -29.63 6.04
N ALA A 95 -2.56 -30.67 6.86
CA ALA A 95 -3.47 -31.79 6.82
C ALA A 95 -4.88 -31.35 7.25
N PRO A 96 -5.96 -31.98 6.75
CA PRO A 96 -7.33 -31.62 7.12
C PRO A 96 -7.60 -31.62 8.63
N LYS A 97 -6.95 -32.52 9.38
CA LYS A 97 -7.05 -32.60 10.84
C LYS A 97 -6.44 -31.37 11.52
N GLN A 98 -5.28 -30.90 11.04
CA GLN A 98 -4.63 -29.68 11.54
C GLN A 98 -5.49 -28.45 11.25
N CYS A 99 -6.05 -28.35 10.04
CA CYS A 99 -7.00 -27.28 9.71
C CYS A 99 -8.22 -27.28 10.62
N GLN A 100 -8.82 -28.45 10.89
CA GLN A 100 -9.98 -28.56 11.77
C GLN A 100 -9.66 -28.12 13.20
N ALA A 101 -8.52 -28.54 13.76
CA ALA A 101 -8.11 -28.14 15.11
C ALA A 101 -7.96 -26.62 15.22
N LEU A 102 -7.37 -25.97 14.20
CA LEU A 102 -7.26 -24.52 14.13
C LEU A 102 -8.63 -23.83 13.97
N GLU A 103 -9.55 -24.40 13.20
CA GLU A 103 -10.93 -23.89 13.11
C GLU A 103 -11.67 -23.95 14.45
N ASP A 104 -11.54 -25.06 15.17
CA ASP A 104 -12.16 -25.24 16.48
C ASP A 104 -11.62 -24.19 17.48
N PHE A 105 -10.30 -23.94 17.45
CA PHE A 105 -9.68 -22.82 18.18
C PHE A 105 -10.25 -21.47 17.73
N ILE A 106 -10.35 -21.20 16.42
CA ILE A 106 -10.85 -19.92 15.91
C ILE A 106 -12.27 -19.64 16.41
N GLU A 107 -13.12 -20.65 16.45
CA GLU A 107 -14.51 -20.51 16.91
C GLU A 107 -14.64 -20.37 18.43
N GLY A 108 -13.82 -21.11 19.18
CA GLY A 108 -13.79 -21.07 20.65
C GLY A 108 -13.03 -19.88 21.23
N SER A 109 -12.16 -19.24 20.44
CA SER A 109 -11.23 -18.24 20.93
C SER A 109 -11.91 -16.93 21.33
N ARG A 110 -11.63 -16.51 22.57
CA ARG A 110 -12.00 -15.18 23.09
C ARG A 110 -11.21 -14.03 22.46
N TYR A 111 -10.09 -14.34 21.78
CA TYR A 111 -9.21 -13.35 21.13
C TYR A 111 -9.66 -13.02 19.71
N LEU A 112 -10.41 -13.91 19.07
CA LEU A 112 -10.97 -13.75 17.72
C LEU A 112 -12.50 -13.55 17.83
N ASN A 113 -12.95 -12.55 18.58
CA ASN A 113 -14.37 -12.41 18.94
C ASN A 113 -15.27 -11.80 17.84
N ARG A 114 -14.68 -11.11 16.85
CA ARG A 114 -15.41 -10.47 15.75
C ARG A 114 -15.57 -11.43 14.58
N LYS A 115 -16.76 -11.43 13.96
CA LYS A 115 -17.06 -12.28 12.81
C LYS A 115 -16.05 -12.08 11.67
N GLU A 116 -15.75 -10.84 11.32
CA GLU A 116 -14.83 -10.53 10.21
C GLU A 116 -13.40 -11.04 10.48
N VAL A 117 -13.00 -11.05 11.75
CA VAL A 117 -11.70 -11.58 12.18
C VAL A 117 -11.67 -13.11 12.09
N ARG A 118 -12.75 -13.80 12.51
CA ARG A 118 -12.86 -15.26 12.40
C ARG A 118 -12.88 -15.71 10.94
N ASP A 119 -13.67 -15.02 10.13
CA ASP A 119 -13.79 -15.31 8.70
C ASP A 119 -12.40 -15.22 8.05
N PHE A 120 -11.66 -14.12 8.29
CA PHE A 120 -10.30 -13.97 7.78
C PHE A 120 -9.32 -15.01 8.33
N ALA A 121 -9.39 -15.36 9.61
CA ALA A 121 -8.55 -16.42 10.19
C ALA A 121 -8.79 -17.78 9.52
N LYS A 122 -10.04 -18.13 9.20
CA LYS A 122 -10.37 -19.36 8.48
C LYS A 122 -9.89 -19.32 7.03
N GLU A 123 -10.02 -18.18 6.36
CA GLU A 123 -9.49 -17.99 5.01
C GLU A 123 -7.97 -18.19 4.98
N LEU A 124 -7.25 -17.75 6.01
CA LEU A 124 -5.82 -18.00 6.16
C LEU A 124 -5.53 -19.49 6.30
N VAL A 125 -6.22 -20.21 7.20
CA VAL A 125 -6.04 -21.66 7.43
C VAL A 125 -6.21 -22.47 6.14
N HIS A 126 -7.21 -22.12 5.33
CA HIS A 126 -7.54 -22.82 4.09
C HIS A 126 -6.90 -22.22 2.84
N ASN A 127 -6.14 -21.13 2.98
CA ASN A 127 -5.58 -20.38 1.86
C ASN A 127 -6.64 -19.95 0.82
N ARG A 128 -7.82 -19.49 1.29
CA ARG A 128 -8.98 -19.09 0.46
C ARG A 128 -9.24 -17.58 0.52
N MET A 129 -8.22 -16.77 0.28
CA MET A 129 -8.29 -15.30 0.37
C MET A 129 -8.41 -14.63 -1.01
N GLY A 130 -9.00 -15.31 -2.00
CA GLY A 130 -9.12 -14.81 -3.37
C GLY A 130 -7.76 -14.43 -3.98
N GLY A 131 -7.63 -13.18 -4.44
CA GLY A 131 -6.37 -12.67 -5.02
C GLY A 131 -5.15 -12.72 -4.09
N LEU A 132 -5.37 -12.84 -2.77
CA LEU A 132 -4.33 -12.94 -1.75
C LEU A 132 -3.91 -14.38 -1.44
N SER A 133 -4.51 -15.39 -2.06
CA SER A 133 -4.10 -16.78 -1.84
C SER A 133 -2.64 -17.00 -2.24
N VAL A 134 -1.91 -17.74 -1.41
CA VAL A 134 -0.52 -18.15 -1.63
C VAL A 134 -0.52 -19.30 -2.64
N LEU A 135 0.09 -19.09 -3.79
CA LEU A 135 0.18 -20.09 -4.85
C LEU A 135 1.65 -20.43 -5.11
N ALA A 136 1.95 -21.70 -5.40
CA ALA A 136 3.31 -22.19 -5.60
C ALA A 136 3.99 -21.63 -6.85
N ASP A 137 3.22 -21.19 -7.84
CA ASP A 137 3.68 -20.68 -9.14
C ASP A 137 4.01 -19.17 -9.13
N ARG A 138 3.65 -18.45 -8.05
CA ARG A 138 3.99 -17.03 -7.90
C ARG A 138 5.48 -16.83 -7.68
N SER A 139 5.99 -15.69 -8.15
CA SER A 139 7.36 -15.27 -7.92
C SER A 139 7.62 -14.92 -6.45
N SER A 140 8.90 -14.89 -6.04
CA SER A 140 9.27 -14.50 -4.68
C SER A 140 8.80 -13.10 -4.29
N VAL A 141 8.82 -12.16 -5.25
CA VAL A 141 8.37 -10.77 -5.02
C VAL A 141 6.86 -10.73 -4.80
N GLU A 142 6.09 -11.53 -5.54
CA GLU A 142 4.64 -11.63 -5.33
C GLU A 142 4.32 -12.27 -3.98
N HIS A 143 5.07 -13.28 -3.52
CA HIS A 143 4.91 -13.81 -2.16
C HIS A 143 5.15 -12.74 -1.10
N THR A 144 6.19 -11.91 -1.25
CA THR A 144 6.43 -10.76 -0.37
C THR A 144 5.28 -9.76 -0.38
N LEU A 145 4.68 -9.48 -1.56
CA LEU A 145 3.51 -8.59 -1.63
C LEU A 145 2.28 -9.17 -0.94
N ILE A 146 2.06 -10.48 -1.03
CA ILE A 146 0.97 -11.16 -0.30
C ILE A 146 1.22 -11.04 1.21
N GLU A 147 2.44 -11.26 1.68
CA GLU A 147 2.80 -11.12 3.10
C GLU A 147 2.53 -9.70 3.62
N LEU A 148 2.88 -8.68 2.83
CA LEU A 148 2.56 -7.27 3.12
C LEU A 148 1.05 -7.01 3.12
N ALA A 149 0.31 -7.59 2.18
CA ALA A 149 -1.14 -7.43 2.08
C ALA A 149 -1.87 -8.11 3.23
N VAL A 150 -1.41 -9.28 3.69
CA VAL A 150 -1.93 -9.96 4.88
C VAL A 150 -1.62 -9.17 6.14
N HIS A 151 -0.42 -8.61 6.24
CA HIS A 151 -0.07 -7.69 7.32
C HIS A 151 -1.06 -6.51 7.39
N MET A 152 -1.27 -5.86 6.24
CA MET A 152 -2.21 -4.75 6.13
C MET A 152 -3.63 -5.17 6.48
N ALA A 153 -4.11 -6.32 5.97
CA ALA A 153 -5.44 -6.83 6.27
C ALA A 153 -5.64 -7.08 7.78
N ALA A 154 -4.65 -7.67 8.44
CA ALA A 154 -4.68 -7.90 9.88
C ALA A 154 -4.68 -6.57 10.66
N VAL A 155 -3.92 -5.55 10.20
CA VAL A 155 -3.95 -4.19 10.77
C VAL A 155 -5.32 -3.52 10.57
N LEU A 156 -5.92 -3.63 9.39
CA LEU A 156 -7.25 -3.05 9.12
C LEU A 156 -8.33 -3.66 10.03
N LEU A 157 -8.28 -4.97 10.26
CA LEU A 157 -9.25 -5.67 11.10
C LEU A 157 -9.09 -5.36 12.59
N THR A 158 -7.85 -5.16 13.05
CA THR A 158 -7.55 -5.02 14.49
C THR A 158 -7.33 -3.57 14.95
N GLY A 159 -7.02 -2.67 14.03
CA GLY A 159 -6.70 -1.28 14.30
C GLY A 159 -7.87 -0.43 14.78
N THR A 160 -7.56 0.58 15.57
CA THR A 160 -8.53 1.55 16.09
C THR A 160 -8.89 2.57 15.02
N GLU A 161 -10.13 3.07 15.09
CA GLU A 161 -10.57 4.18 14.25
C GLU A 161 -9.71 5.44 14.49
N GLY A 162 -9.67 6.33 13.50
CA GLY A 162 -8.80 7.51 13.48
C GLY A 162 -8.09 7.62 12.14
N LEU A 163 -6.75 7.73 12.15
CA LEU A 163 -5.95 7.80 10.93
C LEU A 163 -6.11 6.57 10.02
N LEU A 164 -6.39 5.40 10.60
CA LEU A 164 -6.57 4.18 9.84
C LEU A 164 -7.94 4.10 9.15
N THR A 165 -8.92 4.91 9.57
CA THR A 165 -10.32 4.78 9.12
C THR A 165 -10.48 4.87 7.61
N PRO A 166 -9.86 5.81 6.86
CA PRO A 166 -9.97 5.82 5.40
C PRO A 166 -9.45 4.54 4.72
N LEU A 167 -8.39 3.92 5.25
CA LEU A 167 -7.89 2.64 4.75
C LEU A 167 -8.80 1.48 5.14
N GLN A 168 -9.44 1.52 6.32
CA GLN A 168 -10.48 0.56 6.71
C GLN A 168 -11.70 0.65 5.80
N GLN A 169 -12.12 1.86 5.42
CA GLN A 169 -13.20 2.02 4.45
C GLN A 169 -12.81 1.41 3.10
N LEU A 170 -11.58 1.63 2.61
CA LEU A 170 -11.12 1.01 1.35
C LEU A 170 -11.04 -0.51 1.40
N GLY A 171 -10.49 -1.08 2.48
CA GLY A 171 -10.22 -2.51 2.56
C GLY A 171 -11.36 -3.37 3.09
N LEU A 172 -12.24 -2.83 3.94
CA LEU A 172 -13.31 -3.59 4.61
C LEU A 172 -14.71 -3.17 4.14
N SER A 173 -14.89 -1.91 3.72
CA SER A 173 -16.20 -1.36 3.33
C SER A 173 -16.13 -0.49 2.05
N PRO A 174 -15.56 -0.99 0.94
CA PRO A 174 -15.23 -0.18 -0.24
C PRO A 174 -16.42 0.56 -0.87
N ASN A 175 -17.66 0.09 -0.68
CA ASN A 175 -18.85 0.81 -1.12
C ASN A 175 -18.97 2.23 -0.54
N ASN A 176 -18.37 2.50 0.62
CA ASN A 176 -18.36 3.83 1.23
C ASN A 176 -17.35 4.78 0.56
N MET A 177 -16.47 4.25 -0.31
CA MET A 177 -15.37 4.99 -0.95
C MET A 177 -15.59 5.25 -2.45
N LEU A 178 -16.77 4.94 -3.00
CA LEU A 178 -17.06 5.09 -4.45
C LEU A 178 -16.84 6.53 -4.96
N SER A 179 -17.09 7.53 -4.11
CA SER A 179 -16.93 8.95 -4.43
C SER A 179 -15.78 9.61 -3.65
N ALA A 180 -14.85 8.82 -3.10
CA ALA A 180 -13.75 9.32 -2.30
C ALA A 180 -12.64 9.96 -3.16
N PHE A 181 -11.99 11.00 -2.64
CA PHE A 181 -10.72 11.47 -3.19
C PHE A 181 -9.59 10.59 -2.64
N LEU A 182 -9.16 9.59 -3.41
CA LEU A 182 -8.16 8.65 -2.92
C LEU A 182 -6.79 9.32 -2.75
N PRO A 183 -6.01 8.90 -1.74
CA PRO A 183 -4.66 9.41 -1.53
C PRO A 183 -3.75 9.19 -2.73
N THR A 184 -2.82 10.13 -2.94
CA THR A 184 -1.78 10.11 -3.97
C THR A 184 -2.31 10.03 -5.41
N MET A 185 -3.59 10.36 -5.61
CA MET A 185 -4.15 10.56 -6.95
C MET A 185 -3.81 11.97 -7.47
N PRO A 186 -3.49 12.12 -8.77
CA PRO A 186 -3.20 13.41 -9.38
C PRO A 186 -4.30 14.44 -9.14
N GLU A 187 -3.91 15.69 -8.93
CA GLU A 187 -4.84 16.82 -8.95
C GLU A 187 -5.00 17.36 -10.37
N ASP A 188 -6.08 18.09 -10.61
CA ASP A 188 -6.20 18.90 -11.82
C ASP A 188 -5.18 20.04 -11.76
N MET A 189 -3.99 19.76 -12.30
CA MET A 189 -2.84 20.67 -12.36
C MET A 189 -3.16 21.99 -13.05
N LEU A 190 -4.13 22.01 -13.98
CA LEU A 190 -4.59 23.25 -14.62
C LEU A 190 -5.31 24.13 -13.60
N SER A 191 -6.24 23.57 -12.81
CA SER A 191 -6.92 24.30 -11.75
C SER A 191 -5.97 24.79 -10.65
N VAL A 192 -4.96 23.99 -10.29
CA VAL A 192 -3.91 24.37 -9.33
C VAL A 192 -3.10 25.55 -9.87
N ALA A 193 -2.61 25.46 -11.12
CA ALA A 193 -1.87 26.54 -11.76
C ALA A 193 -2.70 27.81 -11.91
N GLN A 194 -3.97 27.71 -12.33
CA GLN A 194 -4.90 28.83 -12.41
C GLN A 194 -5.11 29.51 -11.05
N ARG A 195 -5.31 28.75 -9.97
CA ARG A 195 -5.46 29.29 -8.61
C ARG A 195 -4.21 29.99 -8.12
N LEU A 196 -3.02 29.39 -8.24
CA LEU A 196 -1.77 29.99 -7.78
C LEU A 196 -1.45 31.31 -8.49
N ILE A 197 -1.75 31.39 -9.79
CA ILE A 197 -1.56 32.61 -10.58
C ILE A 197 -2.57 33.70 -10.17
N THR A 198 -3.81 33.33 -9.85
CA THR A 198 -4.89 34.30 -9.54
C THR A 198 -4.93 34.70 -8.05
N ALA A 199 -4.47 33.83 -7.13
CA ALA A 199 -4.48 34.07 -5.68
C ALA A 199 -3.38 35.03 -5.21
N ASN A 200 -2.30 35.16 -5.97
CA ASN A 200 -1.35 36.23 -5.78
C ASN A 200 -2.04 37.55 -6.18
N LYS A 201 -2.27 38.46 -5.23
CA LYS A 201 -2.92 39.79 -5.42
C LYS A 201 -2.16 40.76 -6.35
N VAL A 202 -1.30 40.24 -7.22
CA VAL A 202 -0.57 40.97 -8.25
C VAL A 202 -1.20 40.57 -9.58
N ASP A 203 -1.95 41.49 -10.19
CA ASP A 203 -2.47 41.32 -11.54
C ASP A 203 -1.31 41.39 -12.54
N TYR A 204 -0.76 40.23 -12.91
CA TYR A 204 0.25 40.11 -13.95
C TYR A 204 -0.35 40.21 -15.38
N GLY A 205 -1.66 40.46 -15.49
CA GLY A 205 -2.39 40.47 -16.76
C GLY A 205 -2.25 39.16 -17.53
N LEU A 206 -2.27 38.03 -16.82
CA LEU A 206 -2.17 36.69 -17.40
C LEU A 206 -3.54 36.21 -17.90
N SER A 207 -3.57 35.44 -18.98
CA SER A 207 -4.78 34.77 -19.48
C SER A 207 -4.46 33.40 -20.06
N TRP A 208 -5.34 32.44 -19.81
CA TRP A 208 -5.23 31.09 -20.33
C TRP A 208 -5.89 30.99 -21.70
N TYR A 209 -5.27 30.25 -22.60
CA TYR A 209 -5.77 29.93 -23.95
C TYR A 209 -5.59 28.43 -24.22
N SER A 210 -6.41 27.86 -25.08
CA SER A 210 -6.25 26.49 -25.59
C SER A 210 -5.73 26.55 -27.02
N CYS A 211 -4.78 25.68 -27.35
CA CYS A 211 -4.40 25.46 -28.74
C CYS A 211 -5.51 24.76 -29.52
N PRO A 212 -5.44 24.69 -30.87
CA PRO A 212 -6.45 24.00 -31.68
C PRO A 212 -6.67 22.52 -31.31
N ASN A 213 -5.70 21.89 -30.64
CA ASN A 213 -5.76 20.52 -30.15
C ASN A 213 -6.13 20.40 -28.66
N GLY A 214 -6.51 21.49 -27.99
CA GLY A 214 -6.99 21.49 -26.61
C GLY A 214 -5.92 21.63 -25.50
N HIS A 215 -4.64 21.72 -25.84
CA HIS A 215 -3.58 21.90 -24.83
C HIS A 215 -3.57 23.33 -24.26
N PRO A 216 -3.49 23.49 -22.94
CA PRO A 216 -3.50 24.79 -22.29
C PRO A 216 -2.20 25.57 -22.53
N CYS A 217 -2.33 26.88 -22.75
CA CYS A 217 -1.26 27.82 -23.05
C CYS A 217 -1.45 29.09 -22.22
N VAL A 218 -0.38 29.59 -21.62
CA VAL A 218 -0.40 30.84 -20.85
C VAL A 218 0.00 32.01 -21.73
N VAL A 219 -0.79 33.09 -21.73
CA VAL A 219 -0.46 34.38 -22.36
C VAL A 219 -0.24 35.40 -21.26
N ASP A 220 0.94 36.02 -21.25
CA ASP A 220 1.40 36.94 -20.21
C ASP A 220 1.08 38.43 -20.50
N LYS A 221 1.47 39.29 -19.55
CA LYS A 221 1.45 40.76 -19.59
C LYS A 221 0.08 41.41 -19.67
N CYS A 222 -0.58 41.32 -20.82
CA CYS A 222 -1.88 41.95 -21.10
C CYS A 222 -2.99 40.95 -21.40
N GLY A 223 -2.68 39.64 -21.36
CA GLY A 223 -3.63 38.55 -21.45
C GLY A 223 -4.20 38.35 -22.86
N ARG A 224 -3.59 38.99 -23.86
CA ARG A 224 -3.99 38.89 -25.26
C ARG A 224 -2.77 38.64 -26.15
N PRO A 225 -2.83 37.67 -27.07
CA PRO A 225 -1.67 37.25 -27.82
C PRO A 225 -1.26 38.30 -28.86
N THR A 226 0.01 38.68 -28.85
CA THR A 226 0.59 39.69 -29.77
C THR A 226 1.61 39.10 -30.75
N HIS A 227 2.07 37.88 -30.50
CA HIS A 227 3.03 37.17 -31.34
C HIS A 227 2.58 35.71 -31.56
N LYS A 228 3.01 35.13 -32.68
CA LYS A 228 2.81 33.71 -32.99
C LYS A 228 3.90 32.85 -32.35
N ALA A 229 3.52 31.65 -31.94
CA ALA A 229 4.42 30.65 -31.37
C ALA A 229 3.95 29.23 -31.74
N LYS A 230 4.63 28.21 -31.21
CA LYS A 230 4.21 26.81 -31.34
C LYS A 230 3.83 26.26 -29.98
N CYS A 231 2.76 25.47 -29.95
CA CYS A 231 2.35 24.73 -28.75
C CYS A 231 3.48 23.79 -28.31
N LEU A 232 3.79 23.79 -27.01
CA LEU A 232 4.88 22.97 -26.44
C LEU A 232 4.61 21.46 -26.58
N GLU A 233 3.34 21.07 -26.58
CA GLU A 233 2.93 19.66 -26.60
C GLU A 233 2.75 19.15 -28.04
N CYS A 234 1.90 19.81 -28.84
CA CYS A 234 1.52 19.32 -30.18
C CYS A 234 2.15 20.08 -31.35
N ARG A 235 2.95 21.12 -31.08
CA ARG A 235 3.62 21.97 -32.08
C ARG A 235 2.69 22.70 -33.06
N ALA A 236 1.37 22.66 -32.86
CA ALA A 236 0.42 23.47 -33.59
C ALA A 236 0.74 24.97 -33.43
N GLU A 237 0.44 25.76 -34.46
CA GLU A 237 0.61 27.21 -34.40
C GLU A 237 -0.38 27.81 -33.40
N ILE A 238 0.13 28.65 -32.49
CA ILE A 238 -0.62 29.30 -31.41
C ILE A 238 -0.26 30.77 -31.32
N GLY A 239 -0.95 31.52 -30.46
CA GLY A 239 -0.71 32.95 -30.29
C GLY A 239 -1.59 33.79 -31.22
N GLY A 240 -1.05 34.90 -31.72
CA GLY A 240 -1.85 35.93 -32.37
C GLY A 240 -1.01 37.12 -32.83
N GLU A 241 -1.67 38.12 -33.41
CA GLU A 241 -1.04 39.38 -33.81
C GLU A 241 -1.96 40.53 -33.39
N ASN A 242 -1.40 41.66 -32.93
CA ASN A 242 -2.17 42.84 -32.53
C ASN A 242 -3.29 42.56 -31.52
N HIS A 243 -3.06 41.66 -30.57
CA HIS A 243 -4.05 41.22 -29.56
C HIS A 243 -5.21 40.39 -30.11
N VAL A 244 -5.11 39.91 -31.36
CA VAL A 244 -6.09 39.03 -32.01
C VAL A 244 -5.52 37.61 -32.06
N PRO A 245 -6.18 36.62 -31.43
CA PRO A 245 -5.73 35.24 -31.47
C PRO A 245 -5.88 34.63 -32.87
N LEU A 246 -4.99 33.70 -33.20
CA LEU A 246 -5.09 32.85 -34.37
C LEU A 246 -6.35 31.97 -34.32
N THR A 247 -6.83 31.55 -35.49
CA THR A 247 -7.96 30.62 -35.61
C THR A 247 -7.67 29.33 -34.85
N GLY A 248 -8.58 28.94 -33.95
CA GLY A 248 -8.43 27.76 -33.10
C GLY A 248 -7.59 27.97 -31.83
N PHE A 249 -6.96 29.13 -31.65
CA PHE A 249 -6.32 29.51 -30.38
C PHE A 249 -7.33 30.28 -29.53
N GLN A 250 -8.06 29.58 -28.65
CA GLN A 250 -9.22 30.16 -27.98
C GLN A 250 -8.89 30.55 -26.56
N LYS A 251 -9.38 31.71 -26.09
CA LYS A 251 -9.24 32.09 -24.69
C LYS A 251 -10.01 31.06 -23.86
N MET A 252 -9.34 30.47 -22.88
CA MET A 252 -9.98 29.61 -21.91
C MET A 252 -10.65 30.52 -20.89
N GLU A 253 -11.97 30.34 -20.72
CA GLU A 253 -12.60 30.81 -19.51
C GLU A 253 -11.90 30.12 -18.33
N LEU A 254 -11.64 30.87 -17.25
CA LEU A 254 -11.17 30.27 -16.00
C LEU A 254 -12.13 29.12 -15.68
N GLN A 255 -11.58 27.91 -15.50
CA GLN A 255 -12.45 26.78 -15.20
C GLN A 255 -13.18 27.10 -13.90
N GLN A 256 -14.52 27.12 -13.95
CA GLN A 256 -15.33 27.24 -12.75
C GLN A 256 -15.24 25.93 -11.98
N GLY A 257 -14.26 25.82 -11.09
CA GLY A 257 -14.08 24.69 -10.21
C GLY A 257 -12.82 23.87 -10.50
N ASP A 258 -12.42 23.09 -9.52
CA ASP A 258 -11.29 22.17 -9.56
C ASP A 258 -11.77 20.81 -10.10
N LEU A 259 -11.22 20.35 -11.23
CA LEU A 259 -11.65 19.10 -11.88
C LEU A 259 -10.95 17.85 -11.34
N THR A 260 -10.19 17.93 -10.24
CA THR A 260 -9.63 16.73 -9.60
C THR A 260 -10.76 15.72 -9.40
N ARG A 261 -10.51 14.48 -9.82
CA ARG A 261 -11.50 13.39 -9.87
C ARG A 261 -11.42 12.53 -8.61
N THR A 262 -12.54 11.89 -8.29
CA THR A 262 -12.65 10.86 -7.27
C THR A 262 -12.22 9.49 -7.83
N GLY A 263 -11.99 8.53 -6.94
CA GLY A 263 -11.58 7.16 -7.30
C GLY A 263 -10.08 7.00 -7.55
N HIS A 264 -9.69 5.82 -8.02
CA HIS A 264 -8.31 5.51 -8.40
C HIS A 264 -8.13 5.81 -9.89
N ILE A 265 -7.32 6.81 -10.22
CA ILE A 265 -7.23 7.39 -11.58
C ILE A 265 -5.83 7.25 -12.22
N LEU A 266 -5.00 6.31 -11.74
CA LEU A 266 -3.61 6.17 -12.23
C LEU A 266 -3.54 5.45 -13.59
N GLY A 267 -4.55 4.65 -13.95
CA GLY A 267 -4.52 3.80 -15.13
C GLY A 267 -3.36 2.81 -15.12
N ASP A 268 -2.79 2.54 -16.31
CA ASP A 268 -1.76 1.52 -16.50
C ASP A 268 -0.49 1.79 -15.66
N PRO A 269 -0.07 0.85 -14.78
CA PRO A 269 1.16 0.97 -14.00
C PRO A 269 2.43 1.28 -14.82
N GLN A 270 2.53 0.83 -16.07
CA GLN A 270 3.72 1.04 -16.92
C GLN A 270 3.96 2.52 -17.27
N ARG A 271 2.92 3.36 -17.21
CA ARG A 271 3.06 4.80 -17.45
C ARG A 271 4.02 5.48 -16.46
N ARG A 272 4.19 4.87 -15.28
CA ARG A 272 5.04 5.37 -14.19
C ARG A 272 6.54 5.11 -14.41
N ASP A 273 6.91 4.49 -15.53
CA ASP A 273 8.31 4.34 -15.92
C ASP A 273 8.92 5.67 -16.42
N ASN A 274 8.09 6.65 -16.77
CA ASN A 274 8.54 7.98 -17.14
C ASN A 274 8.67 8.90 -15.91
N PRO A 275 9.86 9.45 -15.61
CA PRO A 275 10.08 10.40 -14.52
C PRO A 275 9.14 11.60 -14.52
N ASP A 276 8.70 12.05 -15.71
CA ASP A 276 7.84 13.22 -15.88
C ASP A 276 6.40 13.00 -15.35
N THR A 277 6.06 11.77 -14.96
CA THR A 277 4.74 11.41 -14.40
C THR A 277 4.71 11.42 -12.86
N LEU A 278 5.84 11.72 -12.21
CA LEU A 278 5.95 11.80 -10.76
C LEU A 278 5.49 13.17 -10.24
N ASP A 279 4.19 13.30 -10.00
CA ASP A 279 3.64 14.38 -9.17
C ASP A 279 3.58 13.91 -7.71
N THR A 280 4.46 14.44 -6.86
CA THR A 280 4.50 14.12 -5.43
C THR A 280 3.59 15.01 -4.57
N LYS A 281 2.81 15.92 -5.17
CA LYS A 281 1.86 16.79 -4.47
C LYS A 281 2.48 17.55 -3.28
N ASN A 282 3.69 18.09 -3.47
CA ASN A 282 4.50 18.78 -2.45
C ASN A 282 5.05 17.91 -1.30
N MET A 283 4.87 16.58 -1.35
CA MET A 283 5.50 15.64 -0.42
C MET A 283 6.89 15.22 -0.95
N SER A 284 7.78 14.78 -0.06
CA SER A 284 8.99 14.09 -0.49
C SER A 284 8.67 12.72 -1.10
N LEU A 285 9.55 12.23 -1.97
CA LEU A 285 9.29 11.03 -2.78
C LEU A 285 9.00 9.78 -1.93
N THR A 286 9.81 9.52 -0.90
CA THR A 286 9.68 8.29 -0.08
C THR A 286 8.35 8.23 0.69
N PRO A 287 7.94 9.26 1.46
CA PRO A 287 6.61 9.28 2.07
C PRO A 287 5.47 9.19 1.06
N PHE A 288 5.59 9.84 -0.11
CA PHE A 288 4.57 9.76 -1.14
C PHE A 288 4.35 8.33 -1.63
N ILE A 289 5.43 7.60 -1.93
CA ILE A 289 5.37 6.19 -2.34
C ILE A 289 4.78 5.32 -1.22
N LEU A 290 5.16 5.56 0.04
CA LEU A 290 4.64 4.80 1.18
C LEU A 290 3.13 5.02 1.41
N VAL A 291 2.63 6.27 1.28
CA VAL A 291 1.19 6.54 1.35
C VAL A 291 0.45 5.83 0.21
N ARG A 292 1.00 5.87 -1.01
CA ARG A 292 0.43 5.16 -2.17
C ARG A 292 0.39 3.66 -1.94
N LEU A 293 1.48 3.09 -1.44
CA LEU A 293 1.61 1.67 -1.15
C LEU A 293 0.57 1.23 -0.10
N LEU A 294 0.41 1.97 1.01
CA LEU A 294 -0.62 1.70 2.02
C LEU A 294 -2.04 1.73 1.42
N THR A 295 -2.29 2.70 0.54
CA THR A 295 -3.57 2.83 -0.17
C THR A 295 -3.83 1.61 -1.06
N HIS A 296 -2.84 1.19 -1.86
CA HIS A 296 -2.97 0.02 -2.72
C HIS A 296 -3.07 -1.29 -1.95
N LEU A 297 -2.36 -1.48 -0.83
CA LEU A 297 -2.51 -2.66 0.03
C LEU A 297 -3.93 -2.74 0.62
N ALA A 298 -4.48 -1.62 1.09
CA ALA A 298 -5.85 -1.57 1.58
C ALA A 298 -6.87 -1.87 0.46
N MET A 299 -6.69 -1.27 -0.73
CA MET A 299 -7.53 -1.57 -1.88
C MET A 299 -7.42 -3.04 -2.31
N LEU A 300 -6.24 -3.65 -2.24
CA LEU A 300 -6.05 -5.06 -2.60
C LEU A 300 -6.82 -5.97 -1.65
N ARG A 301 -6.83 -5.68 -0.34
CA ARG A 301 -7.72 -6.36 0.61
C ARG A 301 -9.19 -6.19 0.20
N GLY A 302 -9.62 -4.97 -0.10
CA GLY A 302 -10.98 -4.71 -0.57
C GLY A 302 -11.31 -5.47 -1.86
N ALA A 303 -10.35 -5.63 -2.78
CA ALA A 303 -10.54 -6.30 -4.06
C ALA A 303 -10.67 -7.81 -3.89
N SER A 304 -9.97 -8.38 -2.91
CA SER A 304 -10.05 -9.81 -2.59
C SER A 304 -11.43 -10.23 -2.03
N GLU A 305 -12.13 -9.32 -1.36
CA GLU A 305 -13.43 -9.58 -0.72
C GLU A 305 -14.63 -9.05 -1.51
N GLN A 306 -14.52 -7.81 -1.99
CA GLN A 306 -15.60 -7.05 -2.63
C GLN A 306 -15.11 -6.50 -3.99
N PRO A 307 -14.75 -7.37 -4.95
CA PRO A 307 -14.11 -6.98 -6.20
C PRO A 307 -14.93 -5.97 -7.01
N LYS A 308 -16.26 -6.12 -7.02
CA LYS A 308 -17.17 -5.21 -7.75
C LYS A 308 -17.09 -3.76 -7.24
N SER A 309 -16.95 -3.57 -5.94
CA SER A 309 -16.88 -2.24 -5.32
C SER A 309 -15.56 -1.57 -5.67
N ILE A 310 -14.44 -2.31 -5.59
CA ILE A 310 -13.12 -1.78 -5.99
C ILE A 310 -13.05 -1.52 -7.50
N GLN A 311 -13.63 -2.38 -8.34
CA GLN A 311 -13.70 -2.14 -9.79
C GLN A 311 -14.44 -0.84 -10.14
N GLN A 312 -15.46 -0.44 -9.37
CA GLN A 312 -16.16 0.83 -9.57
C GLN A 312 -15.33 2.05 -9.11
N ILE A 313 -14.43 1.85 -8.15
CA ILE A 313 -13.48 2.88 -7.68
C ILE A 313 -12.37 3.10 -8.72
N ILE A 314 -11.93 2.04 -9.41
CA ILE A 314 -10.83 2.10 -10.39
C ILE A 314 -11.28 2.68 -11.72
N GLN A 315 -10.52 3.67 -12.21
CA GLN A 315 -10.75 4.37 -13.46
C GLN A 315 -9.42 4.53 -14.23
N PRO A 316 -9.33 4.12 -15.51
CA PRO A 316 -10.35 3.45 -16.30
C PRO A 316 -10.72 2.04 -15.77
N PRO A 317 -11.90 1.50 -16.15
CA PRO A 317 -12.34 0.17 -15.71
C PRO A 317 -11.33 -0.93 -16.06
N VAL A 318 -11.16 -1.88 -15.14
CA VAL A 318 -10.26 -3.02 -15.28
C VAL A 318 -11.01 -4.33 -15.13
N GLN A 319 -10.49 -5.41 -15.74
CA GLN A 319 -11.10 -6.73 -15.66
C GLN A 319 -10.83 -7.40 -14.30
N ASP A 320 -9.56 -7.49 -13.91
CA ASP A 320 -9.14 -8.02 -12.62
C ASP A 320 -8.53 -6.90 -11.76
N ALA A 321 -9.23 -6.54 -10.69
CA ALA A 321 -8.78 -5.49 -9.77
C ALA A 321 -7.61 -5.96 -8.89
N CYS A 322 -7.54 -7.24 -8.53
CA CYS A 322 -6.43 -7.76 -7.72
C CYS A 322 -5.14 -7.76 -8.53
N GLU A 323 -5.16 -8.29 -9.74
CA GLU A 323 -4.00 -8.30 -10.65
C GLU A 323 -3.53 -6.87 -10.93
N PHE A 324 -4.46 -5.97 -11.26
CA PHE A 324 -4.15 -4.56 -11.50
C PHE A 324 -3.46 -3.88 -10.30
N LEU A 325 -3.95 -4.11 -9.08
CA LEU A 325 -3.37 -3.53 -7.86
C LEU A 325 -2.02 -4.16 -7.52
N ILE A 326 -1.83 -5.47 -7.76
CA ILE A 326 -0.54 -6.14 -7.60
C ILE A 326 0.50 -5.51 -8.54
N CYS A 327 0.15 -5.23 -9.80
CA CYS A 327 1.05 -4.54 -10.72
C CYS A 327 1.44 -3.13 -10.25
N HIS A 328 0.51 -2.38 -9.65
CA HIS A 328 0.82 -1.08 -9.02
C HIS A 328 1.74 -1.24 -7.80
N LEU A 329 1.49 -2.23 -6.95
CA LEU A 329 2.33 -2.52 -5.77
C LEU A 329 3.75 -2.94 -6.16
N LEU A 330 3.93 -3.71 -7.23
CA LEU A 330 5.25 -4.04 -7.78
C LEU A 330 6.02 -2.77 -8.18
N LYS A 331 5.34 -1.81 -8.82
CA LYS A 331 5.92 -0.50 -9.15
C LYS A 331 6.19 0.35 -7.91
N ASP A 332 5.32 0.31 -6.91
CA ASP A 332 5.54 1.03 -5.65
C ASP A 332 6.78 0.49 -4.92
N MET A 333 6.95 -0.83 -4.85
CA MET A 333 8.12 -1.47 -4.25
C MET A 333 9.41 -1.12 -4.99
N ASP A 334 9.42 -1.22 -6.34
CA ASP A 334 10.58 -0.85 -7.16
C ASP A 334 10.99 0.63 -6.95
N GLN A 335 10.01 1.54 -6.98
CA GLN A 335 10.26 2.97 -6.74
C GLN A 335 10.71 3.22 -5.30
N LEU A 336 10.15 2.52 -4.32
CA LEU A 336 10.52 2.66 -2.92
C LEU A 336 11.95 2.18 -2.66
N THR A 337 12.35 1.03 -3.20
CA THR A 337 13.72 0.51 -3.10
C THR A 337 14.73 1.51 -3.66
N LYS A 338 14.43 2.10 -4.82
CA LYS A 338 15.25 3.15 -5.44
C LYS A 338 15.29 4.42 -4.58
N ALA A 339 14.15 4.87 -4.06
CA ALA A 339 14.06 6.10 -3.26
C ALA A 339 14.73 5.98 -1.88
N LEU A 340 14.69 4.80 -1.26
CA LEU A 340 15.39 4.52 0.00
C LEU A 340 16.90 4.34 -0.21
N GLY A 341 17.34 3.90 -1.40
CA GLY A 341 18.73 3.58 -1.67
C GLY A 341 19.23 2.37 -0.85
N LYS A 342 18.33 1.47 -0.45
CA LYS A 342 18.60 0.29 0.37
C LYS A 342 18.35 -1.00 -0.39
N GLY A 343 18.71 -2.14 0.19
CA GLY A 343 18.38 -3.46 -0.36
C GLY A 343 16.87 -3.75 -0.36
N THR A 344 16.48 -4.82 -1.07
CA THR A 344 15.08 -5.27 -1.11
C THR A 344 14.58 -5.65 0.29
N ASP A 345 15.36 -6.40 1.06
CA ASP A 345 14.96 -6.83 2.41
C ASP A 345 14.73 -5.63 3.34
N ASP A 346 15.65 -4.67 3.37
CA ASP A 346 15.51 -3.41 4.10
C ASP A 346 14.26 -2.61 3.69
N THR A 347 13.92 -2.65 2.40
CA THR A 347 12.72 -1.99 1.87
C THR A 347 11.47 -2.67 2.43
N VAL A 348 11.43 -4.01 2.37
CA VAL A 348 10.32 -4.81 2.91
C VAL A 348 10.16 -4.55 4.41
N THR A 349 11.23 -4.66 5.20
CA THR A 349 11.22 -4.35 6.64
C THR A 349 10.71 -2.93 6.91
N THR A 350 11.13 -1.94 6.11
CA THR A 350 10.64 -0.56 6.21
C THR A 350 9.12 -0.51 6.04
N VAL A 351 8.56 -1.21 5.05
CA VAL A 351 7.10 -1.24 4.86
C VAL A 351 6.39 -1.91 6.04
N HIS A 352 6.89 -3.04 6.56
CA HIS A 352 6.32 -3.69 7.74
C HIS A 352 6.32 -2.76 8.97
N LEU A 353 7.40 -2.00 9.19
CA LEU A 353 7.47 -1.01 10.27
C LEU A 353 6.45 0.12 10.10
N ILE A 354 6.20 0.56 8.87
CA ILE A 354 5.19 1.59 8.56
C ILE A 354 3.78 1.05 8.79
N VAL A 355 3.48 -0.18 8.34
CA VAL A 355 2.20 -0.87 8.58
C VAL A 355 1.96 -1.08 10.08
N ARG A 356 3.02 -1.44 10.84
CA ARG A 356 2.97 -1.48 12.31
C ARG A 356 2.68 -0.11 12.91
N SER A 357 3.31 0.96 12.40
CA SER A 357 3.19 2.30 12.96
C SER A 357 1.82 2.92 12.76
N ILE A 358 1.15 2.63 11.62
CA ILE A 358 -0.20 3.16 11.35
C ILE A 358 -1.29 2.46 12.18
N LEU A 359 -1.02 1.24 12.68
CA LEU A 359 -1.90 0.54 13.62
C LEU A 359 -2.06 1.34 14.93
N GLU A 360 -1.01 2.05 15.33
CA GLU A 360 -0.87 2.70 16.64
C GLU A 360 -0.39 4.14 16.49
N PRO A 361 -1.24 5.00 15.92
CA PRO A 361 -0.85 6.37 15.71
C PRO A 361 -0.59 7.08 17.05
N PRO A 362 0.35 8.04 17.10
CA PRO A 362 0.65 8.78 18.31
C PRO A 362 -0.61 9.41 18.95
N PRO A 363 -0.70 9.50 20.29
CA PRO A 363 -1.87 10.07 21.00
C PRO A 363 -2.17 11.54 20.66
N THR A 364 -1.25 12.22 19.98
CA THR A 364 -1.33 13.65 19.63
C THR A 364 -2.39 13.98 18.56
N ASN A 365 -3.05 12.98 17.97
CA ASN A 365 -4.14 13.20 17.02
C ASN A 365 -5.43 13.62 17.73
N GLN A 366 -5.50 14.91 18.08
CA GLN A 366 -6.71 15.53 18.62
C GLN A 366 -7.77 15.62 17.52
N TRP A 367 -8.94 15.05 17.80
CA TRP A 367 -10.13 15.23 16.96
C TRP A 367 -10.77 16.60 17.23
N PRO A 368 -11.37 17.24 16.21
CA PRO A 368 -11.52 16.76 14.84
C PRO A 368 -10.23 16.93 14.03
N ALA A 369 -9.72 15.81 13.49
CA ALA A 369 -8.70 15.85 12.46
C ALA A 369 -9.38 16.39 11.20
N GLY A 370 -8.77 17.31 10.46
CA GLY A 370 -9.40 18.02 9.32
C GLY A 370 -9.75 17.14 8.09
N PHE A 371 -10.07 15.86 8.29
CA PHE A 371 -10.48 14.89 7.29
C PHE A 371 -11.65 14.04 7.80
N ASP A 372 -12.50 13.59 6.90
CA ASP A 372 -13.59 12.63 7.19
C ASP A 372 -13.18 11.19 6.84
N PRO A 373 -13.86 10.16 7.39
CA PRO A 373 -13.62 8.76 7.09
C PRO A 373 -13.62 8.37 5.61
N GLN A 374 -14.37 9.08 4.76
CA GLN A 374 -14.51 8.78 3.33
C GLN A 374 -13.58 9.61 2.45
N LEU A 375 -12.81 10.55 3.01
CA LEU A 375 -12.05 11.54 2.24
C LEU A 375 -12.92 12.21 1.18
N SER A 376 -14.07 12.73 1.63
CA SER A 376 -15.13 13.27 0.78
C SER A 376 -14.72 14.54 0.00
N THR A 377 -13.65 15.21 0.43
CA THR A 377 -13.09 16.40 -0.23
C THR A 377 -11.59 16.27 -0.48
N LYS A 378 -11.06 17.12 -1.37
CA LYS A 378 -9.62 17.19 -1.68
C LYS A 378 -8.83 17.66 -0.47
N GLU A 379 -9.40 18.59 0.30
CA GLU A 379 -8.83 19.13 1.52
C GLU A 379 -8.76 18.05 2.61
N ALA A 380 -9.80 17.23 2.75
CA ALA A 380 -9.80 16.09 3.66
C ALA A 380 -8.71 15.08 3.27
N ARG A 381 -8.63 14.70 1.99
CA ARG A 381 -7.54 13.85 1.47
C ARG A 381 -6.15 14.45 1.74
N ASN A 382 -5.94 15.72 1.40
CA ASN A 382 -4.63 16.37 1.54
C ASN A 382 -4.21 16.49 3.01
N THR A 383 -5.17 16.75 3.91
CA THR A 383 -4.95 16.74 5.36
C THR A 383 -4.53 15.35 5.81
N TRP A 384 -5.27 14.31 5.42
CA TRP A 384 -4.95 12.93 5.77
C TRP A 384 -3.57 12.49 5.26
N GLU A 385 -3.24 12.77 3.99
CA GLU A 385 -1.92 12.49 3.39
C GLU A 385 -0.80 13.16 4.19
N THR A 386 -0.98 14.43 4.55
CA THR A 386 0.01 15.21 5.30
C THR A 386 0.20 14.65 6.71
N THR A 387 -0.90 14.29 7.40
CA THR A 387 -0.84 13.72 8.74
C THR A 387 -0.17 12.35 8.74
N VAL A 388 -0.51 11.45 7.81
CA VAL A 388 0.16 10.14 7.68
C VAL A 388 1.64 10.31 7.36
N ALA A 389 1.99 11.19 6.42
CA ALA A 389 3.39 11.44 6.06
C ALA A 389 4.21 12.01 7.22
N THR A 390 3.65 12.96 7.97
CA THR A 390 4.37 13.69 9.02
C THR A 390 4.44 12.91 10.32
N ASP A 391 3.34 12.29 10.74
CA ASP A 391 3.20 11.74 12.09
C ASP A 391 3.47 10.23 12.14
N ILE A 392 3.32 9.54 11.01
CA ILE A 392 3.55 8.08 10.92
C ILE A 392 4.82 7.78 10.15
N ILE A 393 4.97 8.30 8.92
CA ILE A 393 6.06 7.87 8.04
C ILE A 393 7.39 8.54 8.40
N THR A 394 7.41 9.87 8.50
CA THR A 394 8.64 10.63 8.71
C THR A 394 9.43 10.21 9.96
N PRO A 395 8.81 9.92 11.12
CA PRO A 395 9.53 9.46 12.30
C PRO A 395 10.26 8.13 12.06
N GLN A 396 9.62 7.18 11.37
CA GLN A 396 10.20 5.87 11.07
C GLN A 396 11.36 5.95 10.07
N LEU A 397 11.39 6.97 9.22
CA LEU A 397 12.50 7.20 8.28
C LEU A 397 13.69 7.91 8.94
N LYS A 398 13.47 8.66 10.03
CA LYS A 398 14.51 9.39 10.77
C LYS A 398 15.20 8.54 11.83
N VAL A 399 14.44 7.67 12.49
CA VAL A 399 15.01 6.68 13.41
C VAL A 399 15.74 5.67 12.55
N ASN A 400 17.05 5.50 12.77
CA ASN A 400 17.84 4.53 12.04
C ASN A 400 17.25 3.14 12.31
N PRO A 401 16.55 2.49 11.36
CA PRO A 401 15.72 1.30 11.64
C PRO A 401 16.52 0.09 12.12
N PHE A 402 17.85 0.17 12.04
CA PHE A 402 18.77 -0.96 12.15
C PHE A 402 19.56 -1.00 13.46
N GLY A 403 19.44 0.02 14.32
CA GLY A 403 20.22 0.10 15.56
C GLY A 403 19.83 -0.95 16.60
N GLU A 404 18.54 -1.28 16.71
CA GLU A 404 18.02 -2.23 17.71
C GLU A 404 17.60 -3.58 17.09
N TYR A 405 17.19 -3.62 15.82
CA TYR A 405 16.73 -4.85 15.14
C TYR A 405 17.82 -5.89 14.90
N PHE A 406 19.07 -5.48 14.61
CA PHE A 406 20.16 -6.41 14.34
C PHE A 406 20.64 -7.15 15.60
N GLN A 407 20.43 -6.59 16.80
CA GLN A 407 20.79 -7.27 18.03
C GLN A 407 19.85 -8.45 18.31
N LEU A 408 18.53 -8.29 18.11
CA LEU A 408 17.54 -9.34 18.37
C LEU A 408 17.54 -10.46 17.32
N ALA A 409 17.67 -10.13 16.03
CA ALA A 409 17.71 -11.13 14.96
C ALA A 409 18.99 -12.00 15.00
N SER A 410 20.11 -11.47 15.50
CA SER A 410 21.37 -12.22 15.59
C SER A 410 21.43 -13.21 16.76
N THR A 411 20.62 -12.99 17.80
CA THR A 411 20.53 -13.89 18.97
C THR A 411 19.58 -15.07 18.74
N ALA A 412 18.56 -14.93 17.89
CA ALA A 412 17.60 -16.01 17.60
C ALA A 412 18.09 -17.06 16.59
N GLN A 413 19.29 -16.88 16.00
CA GLN A 413 19.91 -17.85 15.07
C GLN A 413 21.03 -18.69 15.73
N ARG A 414 21.19 -18.61 17.06
CA ARG A 414 22.26 -19.30 17.78
C ARG A 414 21.83 -20.42 18.72
N ASP A 415 20.53 -20.72 18.84
CA ASP A 415 20.04 -21.83 19.66
C ASP A 415 19.15 -22.79 18.85
#